data_AF-A0A086Y7T3-F1
#
_entry.id   AF-A0A086Y7T3-F1
#
_cell.length_a   1.000
_cell.length_b   1.000
_cell.length_c   1.000
_cell.angle_alpha   90.00
_cell.angle_beta   90.00
_cell.angle_gamma   90.00
#
_symmetry.space_group_name_H-M   'P 1'
#
loop_
_entity.id
_entity.type
_entity.pdbx_description
1 polymer ?
#
loop_
_entity_poly.entity_id
_entity_poly.type
_entity_poly.pdbx_seq_one_letter_code
_entity_poly.pdbx_strand_id
1 'polypeptide(L)' 'MTRTYLVAGLLCVSVVAACGNTRGQRIATGAVGGAAAGQVIADEPLAGAAVGGLVGAVR' A
#
# COMPACT_ATOMS: atom_id res chain seq x y z
N MET A 1 12.21 20.10 14.08
CA MET A 1 13.01 19.19 13.21
C MET A 1 12.40 17.79 13.09
N THR A 2 11.84 17.19 14.15
CA THR A 2 11.26 15.83 14.16
C THR A 2 10.10 15.61 13.16
N ARG A 3 9.26 16.63 12.94
CA ARG A 3 8.14 16.58 11.99
C ARG A 3 8.58 16.35 10.53
N THR A 4 9.70 16.93 10.12
CA THR A 4 10.20 16.82 8.74
C THR A 4 10.73 15.42 8.42
N TYR A 5 11.33 14.75 9.41
CA TYR A 5 11.80 13.37 9.28
C TYR A 5 10.65 12.36 9.17
N LEU A 6 9.54 12.59 9.88
CA LEU A 6 8.34 11.76 9.74
C LEU A 6 7.73 11.84 8.34
N VAL A 7 7.67 13.05 7.76
CA VAL A 7 7.18 13.25 6.39
C VAL A 7 8.11 12.62 5.37
N ALA A 8 9.44 12.75 5.54
CA ALA A 8 10.42 12.09 4.69
C ALA A 8 10.36 10.56 4.79
N GLY A 9 10.13 10.02 6.00
CA GLY A 9 9.90 8.59 6.21
C GLY A 9 8.62 8.09 5.55
N LEU A 10 7.52 8.84 5.68
CA LEU A 10 6.25 8.52 5.01
C LEU A 10 6.38 8.54 3.48
N LEU A 11 7.11 9.53 2.95
CA LEU A 11 7.45 9.63 1.53
C LEU A 11 8.33 8.46 1.07
N CYS A 12 9.39 8.12 1.80
CA CYS A 12 10.24 6.96 1.49
C CYS A 12 9.45 5.65 1.51
N VAL A 13 8.55 5.45 2.48
CA VAL A 13 7.68 4.26 2.54
C VAL A 13 6.69 4.24 1.38
N SER A 14 6.14 5.39 0.99
CA SER A 14 5.24 5.47 -0.18
C SER A 14 5.97 5.26 -1.52
N VAL A 15 7.22 5.71 -1.64
CA VAL A 15 8.09 5.46 -2.80
C VAL A 15 8.52 4.00 -2.86
N VAL A 16 8.83 3.36 -1.71
CA VAL A 16 9.11 1.91 -1.64
C VAL A 16 7.84 1.07 -1.87
N ALA A 17 6.67 1.54 -1.46
CA ALA A 17 5.40 0.88 -1.76
C ALA A 17 5.03 0.95 -3.25
N ALA A 18 5.43 2.01 -3.94
CA ALA A 18 5.32 2.14 -5.40
C ALA A 18 6.46 1.42 -6.16
N CYS A 19 7.61 1.17 -5.50
CA CYS A 19 8.79 0.46 -6.02
C CYS A 19 9.14 -0.78 -5.18
N GLY A 20 8.15 -1.61 -4.83
CA GLY A 20 8.46 -2.84 -4.08
C GLY A 20 9.46 -3.66 -4.87
N ASN A 21 10.70 -3.81 -4.39
CA ASN A 21 11.78 -4.37 -5.20
C ASN A 21 11.49 -5.84 -5.57
N THR A 22 10.71 -6.52 -4.72
CA THR A 22 10.26 -7.90 -4.93
C THR A 22 8.75 -7.99 -5.07
N ARG A 23 8.28 -9.01 -5.78
CA ARG A 23 6.86 -9.25 -6.05
C ARG A 23 6.02 -9.36 -4.76
N GLY A 24 6.57 -10.00 -3.73
CA GLY A 24 5.89 -10.14 -2.44
C GLY A 24 5.66 -8.82 -1.71
N GLN A 25 6.62 -7.88 -1.80
CA GLN A 25 6.46 -6.56 -1.18
C GLN A 25 5.36 -5.76 -1.86
N ARG A 26 5.27 -5.79 -3.20
CA ARG A 26 4.20 -5.09 -3.93
C ARG A 26 2.82 -5.69 -3.67
N ILE A 27 2.73 -7.02 -3.56
CA ILE A 27 1.48 -7.70 -3.17
C ILE A 27 1.08 -7.28 -1.75
N ALA A 28 2.02 -7.28 -0.80
CA ALA A 28 1.73 -6.91 0.58
C ALA A 28 1.31 -5.45 0.71
N THR A 29 2.04 -4.51 0.09
CA THR A 29 1.67 -3.08 0.13
C THR A 29 0.40 -2.79 -0.64
N GLY A 30 0.21 -3.42 -1.80
CA GLY A 30 -1.02 -3.36 -2.58
C GLY A 30 -2.21 -3.87 -1.76
N ALA A 31 -2.07 -4.98 -1.06
CA ALA A 31 -3.13 -5.54 -0.23
C ALA A 31 -3.46 -4.63 0.97
N VAL A 32 -2.45 -4.06 1.63
CA VAL A 32 -2.69 -3.14 2.76
C VAL A 32 -3.37 -1.84 2.29
N GLY A 33 -2.88 -1.23 1.20
CA GLY A 33 -3.50 -0.03 0.64
C GLY A 33 -4.89 -0.27 0.08
N GLY A 34 -5.08 -1.41 -0.60
CA GLY A 34 -6.38 -1.85 -1.10
C GLY A 34 -7.38 -2.14 0.01
N ALA A 35 -6.95 -2.74 1.12
CA ALA A 35 -7.83 -3.00 2.27
C ALA A 35 -8.36 -1.69 2.86
N ALA A 36 -7.47 -0.71 3.05
CA ALA A 36 -7.85 0.61 3.53
C ALA A 36 -8.82 1.30 2.57
N ALA A 37 -8.56 1.24 1.26
CA ALA A 37 -9.46 1.79 0.24
C ALA A 37 -10.82 1.06 0.20
N GLY A 38 -10.83 -0.27 0.30
CA GLY A 38 -12.04 -1.08 0.30
C GLY A 38 -12.93 -0.84 1.52
N GLN A 39 -12.34 -0.67 2.70
CA GLN A 39 -13.08 -0.27 3.90
C GLN A 39 -13.71 1.11 3.72
N VAL A 40 -12.98 2.09 3.19
CA VAL A 40 -13.48 3.47 3.06
C VAL A 40 -14.55 3.60 1.97
N ILE A 41 -14.42 2.85 0.87
CA ILE A 41 -15.29 3.00 -0.30
C ILE A 41 -16.54 2.11 -0.19
N ALA A 42 -16.39 0.89 0.32
CA ALA A 42 -17.43 -0.13 0.24
C ALA A 42 -17.66 -0.91 1.55
N ASP A 43 -17.03 -0.49 2.66
CA ASP A 43 -16.99 -1.24 3.94
C ASP A 43 -16.53 -2.70 3.78
N GLU A 44 -15.76 -2.97 2.72
CA GLU A 44 -15.33 -4.31 2.31
C GLU A 44 -13.80 -4.40 2.28
N PRO A 45 -13.17 -4.56 3.45
CA PRO A 45 -11.71 -4.53 3.58
C PRO A 45 -11.06 -5.75 2.92
N LEU A 46 -11.72 -6.91 2.94
CA LEU A 46 -11.16 -8.15 2.40
C LEU A 46 -11.15 -8.12 0.86
N ALA A 47 -12.23 -7.64 0.24
CA ALA A 47 -12.30 -7.44 -1.19
C ALA A 47 -11.29 -6.37 -1.64
N GLY A 48 -11.19 -5.26 -0.90
CA GLY A 48 -10.18 -4.24 -1.14
C GLY A 48 -8.75 -4.77 -1.07
N ALA A 49 -8.44 -5.60 -0.06
CA ALA A 49 -7.14 -6.23 0.09
C ALA A 49 -6.80 -7.16 -1.08
N ALA A 50 -7.77 -7.98 -1.51
CA ALA A 50 -7.60 -8.88 -2.63
C ALA A 50 -7.31 -8.11 -3.94
N VAL A 51 -8.11 -7.07 -4.24
CA VAL A 51 -7.94 -6.25 -5.44
C VAL A 51 -6.61 -5.49 -5.39
N GLY A 52 -6.29 -4.84 -4.27
CA GLY A 52 -5.04 -4.10 -4.15
C GLY A 52 -3.81 -4.99 -4.20
N GLY A 53 -3.86 -6.18 -3.60
CA GLY A 53 -2.78 -7.17 -3.65
C GLY A 53 -2.58 -7.72 -5.06
N LEU A 54 -3.66 -7.96 -5.81
CA LEU A 54 -3.61 -8.34 -7.22
C LEU A 54 -3.02 -7.23 -8.09
N VAL A 55 -3.42 -5.98 -7.88
CA VAL A 55 -2.87 -4.82 -8.59
C VAL A 55 -1.37 -4.68 -8.33
N GLY A 56 -0.94 -4.86 -7.08
CA GLY A 56 0.48 -4.92 -6.71
C GLY A 56 1.22 -6.18 -7.21
N ALA A 57 0.52 -7.26 -7.58
CA ALA A 57 1.15 -8.43 -8.20
C ALA A 57 1.47 -8.23 -9.68
N VAL A 58 0.72 -7.32 -10.34
CA VAL A 58 0.79 -7.02 -11.77
C VAL A 58 1.77 -5.88 -12.06
N ARG A 59 1.92 -4.92 -11.14
CA ARG A 59 2.81 -3.74 -11.27
C ARG A 59 3.84 -3.72 -10.15
#